data_AF-A0A5C0VJH6-F1
#
_entry.id   AF-A0A5C0VJH6-F1
#
_cell.length_a   1.000
_cell.length_b   1.000
_cell.length_c   1.000
_cell.angle_alpha   90.00
_cell.angle_beta   90.00
_cell.angle_gamma   90.00
#
_symmetry.space_group_name_H-M   'P 1'
#
loop_
_entity.id
_entity.type
_entity.pdbx_description
1 polymer ?
#
loop_
_entity_poly.entity_id
_entity_poly.type
_entity_poly.pdbx_seq_one_letter_code
_entity_poly.pdbx_strand_id
1 'polypeptide(L)'
;MIGQFRSLNFINLFVLFFLVYILRIGLYVQLPESINTGFSEVGNRLLISQSDTIFTPFTNVTLAAIVVFIQALLFNRIVNTFNIIGKSTFLPALVYIVSSSVFTPFLFLSPPLICNFFLLFMVYRILAPSKDMAFITTMFDLGMVTAIGTIFYFPFIGMILILWLALLIFRPFNWREWIAVILGFCTIIFFLGVYYFWNDKLAAFYAIWRPLTSAFPIFVRIQLQDYIVLLPIAIGLLLGFYHLRENFFKSFVQVRKTFQLLFFIFIIAAFTFYLKPDYRINHFHLAVIPVSALLAYYFLQANKKWFYEPLFLCIIGFVVYFQFV
;
A
#
# COMPACT_ATOMS: atom_id res chain seq x y z
N MET A 1 -11.46 16.14 -15.71
CA MET A 1 -11.72 14.92 -14.89
C MET A 1 -11.57 15.21 -13.39
N ILE A 2 -10.44 15.73 -12.94
CA ILE A 2 -10.19 16.05 -11.51
C ILE A 2 -11.24 16.99 -10.90
N GLY A 3 -11.72 17.98 -11.66
CA GLY A 3 -12.73 18.94 -11.17
C GLY A 3 -14.00 18.28 -10.63
N GLN A 4 -14.46 17.19 -11.27
CA GLN A 4 -15.63 16.43 -10.84
C GLN A 4 -15.40 15.66 -9.53
N PHE A 5 -14.17 15.21 -9.28
CA PHE A 5 -13.81 14.45 -8.09
C PHE A 5 -13.51 15.32 -6.86
N ARG A 6 -13.47 16.65 -7.02
CA ARG A 6 -13.38 17.62 -5.92
C ARG A 6 -14.71 17.84 -5.16
N SER A 7 -15.77 17.15 -5.57
CA SER A 7 -17.06 17.07 -4.86
C SER A 7 -17.34 15.64 -4.39
N LEU A 8 -18.15 15.53 -3.34
CA LEU A 8 -18.68 14.26 -2.85
C LEU A 8 -19.99 13.90 -3.56
N ASN A 9 -19.92 13.62 -4.86
CA ASN A 9 -21.09 13.19 -5.63
C ASN A 9 -21.16 11.67 -5.71
N PHE A 10 -22.34 11.09 -5.48
CA PHE A 10 -22.54 9.64 -5.58
C PHE A 10 -22.23 9.08 -6.98
N ILE A 11 -22.46 9.87 -8.03
CA ILE A 11 -22.11 9.53 -9.42
C ILE A 11 -20.61 9.18 -9.55
N ASN A 12 -19.75 9.80 -8.75
CA ASN A 12 -18.32 9.53 -8.79
C ASN A 12 -17.99 8.08 -8.39
N LEU A 13 -18.83 7.40 -7.62
CA LEU A 13 -18.65 5.98 -7.28
C LEU A 13 -18.74 5.10 -8.53
N PHE A 14 -19.73 5.34 -9.40
CA PHE A 14 -19.85 4.62 -10.67
C PHE A 14 -18.70 4.93 -11.61
N VAL A 15 -18.29 6.21 -11.70
CA VAL A 15 -17.14 6.60 -12.54
C VAL A 15 -15.87 5.91 -12.06
N LEU A 16 -15.63 5.80 -10.75
CA LEU A 16 -14.49 5.07 -10.19
C LEU A 16 -14.57 3.59 -10.55
N PHE A 17 -15.74 2.98 -10.42
CA PHE A 17 -15.93 1.57 -10.76
C PHE A 17 -15.53 1.30 -12.20
N PHE A 18 -16.07 2.05 -13.17
CA PHE A 18 -15.70 1.89 -14.58
C PHE A 18 -14.22 2.21 -14.84
N LEU A 19 -13.67 3.23 -14.18
CA LEU A 19 -12.27 3.62 -14.36
C LEU A 19 -11.30 2.48 -13.98
N VAL A 20 -11.58 1.72 -12.92
CA VAL A 20 -10.75 0.58 -12.50
C VAL A 20 -10.62 -0.47 -13.63
N TYR A 21 -11.71 -0.73 -14.36
CA TYR A 21 -11.71 -1.67 -15.48
C TYR A 21 -11.10 -1.06 -16.74
N ILE A 22 -11.35 0.23 -17.03
CA ILE A 22 -10.73 0.94 -18.15
C ILE A 22 -9.20 0.90 -18.03
N LEU A 23 -8.66 1.15 -16.84
CA LEU A 23 -7.22 1.08 -16.58
C LEU A 23 -6.65 -0.35 -16.63
N ARG A 24 -7.47 -1.37 -16.86
CA ARG A 24 -7.05 -2.78 -17.03
C ARG A 24 -7.39 -3.33 -18.42
N ILE A 25 -7.90 -2.49 -19.33
CA ILE A 25 -8.43 -2.96 -20.61
C ILE A 25 -7.36 -3.64 -21.47
N GLY A 26 -6.10 -3.16 -21.42
CA GLY A 26 -5.01 -3.76 -22.19
C GLY A 26 -4.77 -5.23 -21.83
N LEU A 27 -4.84 -5.56 -20.54
CA LEU A 27 -4.69 -6.94 -20.07
C LEU A 27 -5.87 -7.86 -20.43
N TYR A 28 -7.08 -7.32 -20.55
CA TYR A 28 -8.22 -8.11 -21.04
C TYR A 28 -8.12 -8.40 -22.55
N VAL A 29 -7.46 -7.52 -23.31
CA VAL A 29 -7.21 -7.71 -24.74
C VAL A 29 -6.04 -8.67 -24.98
N GLN A 30 -4.96 -8.57 -24.18
CA GLN A 30 -3.78 -9.43 -24.26
C GLN A 30 -3.53 -10.10 -22.90
N LEU A 31 -4.17 -11.25 -22.69
CA LEU A 31 -4.00 -12.03 -21.46
C LEU A 31 -2.66 -12.79 -21.51
N PRO A 32 -1.81 -12.70 -20.47
CA PRO A 32 -0.60 -13.51 -20.39
C PRO A 32 -0.92 -14.99 -20.20
N GLU A 33 -0.10 -15.87 -20.79
CA GLU A 33 -0.29 -17.34 -20.76
C GLU A 33 -0.16 -17.93 -19.35
N SER A 34 0.66 -17.32 -18.48
CA SER A 34 0.78 -17.70 -17.07
C SER A 34 1.11 -16.49 -16.20
N ILE A 35 0.61 -16.49 -14.95
CA ILE A 35 0.84 -15.41 -13.99
C ILE A 35 1.54 -15.97 -12.77
N ASN A 36 2.74 -15.46 -12.47
CA ASN A 36 3.39 -15.69 -11.19
C ASN A 36 2.87 -14.66 -10.17
N THR A 37 1.79 -15.02 -9.48
CA THR A 37 1.13 -14.16 -8.50
C THR A 37 1.95 -14.02 -7.20
N GLY A 38 2.81 -14.99 -6.89
CA GLY A 38 3.58 -15.05 -5.66
C GLY A 38 2.80 -15.60 -4.47
N PHE A 39 1.60 -16.15 -4.69
CA PHE A 39 0.83 -16.82 -3.65
C PHE A 39 1.39 -18.18 -3.26
N SER A 40 2.22 -18.82 -4.11
CA SER A 40 2.97 -20.04 -3.74
C SER A 40 3.80 -19.87 -2.48
N GLU A 41 4.44 -18.70 -2.27
CA GLU A 41 5.17 -18.39 -1.04
C GLU A 41 4.25 -18.37 0.19
N VAL A 42 3.03 -17.85 0.03
CA VAL A 42 2.02 -17.80 1.10
C VAL A 42 1.54 -19.20 1.43
N GLY A 43 1.21 -20.00 0.41
CA GLY A 43 0.84 -21.41 0.55
C GLY A 43 1.91 -22.19 1.29
N ASN A 44 3.17 -22.04 0.88
CA ASN A 44 4.32 -22.67 1.54
C ASN A 44 4.47 -22.26 3.01
N ARG A 45 4.22 -20.98 3.33
CA ARG A 45 4.22 -20.48 4.73
C ARG A 45 3.03 -20.98 5.57
N LEU A 46 1.96 -21.43 4.94
CA LEU A 46 0.79 -22.02 5.60
C LEU A 46 0.79 -23.55 5.54
N LEU A 47 1.84 -24.16 4.98
CA LEU A 47 1.94 -25.59 4.71
C LEU A 47 0.85 -26.13 3.77
N ILE A 48 0.23 -25.25 2.98
CA ILE A 48 -0.80 -25.61 1.99
C ILE A 48 -0.10 -25.70 0.63
N SER A 49 -0.20 -26.87 -0.03
CA SER A 49 0.25 -27.00 -1.40
C SER A 49 -0.67 -26.18 -2.31
N GLN A 50 -0.23 -24.98 -2.65
CA GLN A 50 -0.91 -24.10 -3.58
C GLN A 50 -0.03 -23.90 -4.81
N SER A 51 -0.53 -24.27 -5.99
CA SER A 51 0.09 -23.89 -7.24
C SER A 51 -0.15 -22.39 -7.50
N ASP A 52 0.78 -21.71 -8.18
CA ASP A 52 0.60 -20.31 -8.58
C ASP A 52 -0.54 -20.12 -9.61
N THR A 53 -1.15 -21.22 -10.08
CA THR A 53 -2.20 -21.29 -11.11
C THR A 53 -3.63 -21.45 -10.57
N ILE A 54 -3.90 -21.12 -9.29
CA ILE A 54 -5.25 -21.27 -8.71
C ILE A 54 -6.30 -20.47 -9.48
N PHE A 55 -5.93 -19.32 -10.06
CA PHE A 55 -6.84 -18.45 -10.80
C PHE A 55 -6.43 -18.36 -12.26
N THR A 56 -7.42 -18.43 -13.17
CA THR A 56 -7.20 -18.07 -14.57
C THR A 56 -6.79 -16.60 -14.66
N PRO A 57 -6.01 -16.20 -15.69
CA PRO A 57 -5.58 -14.82 -15.86
C PRO A 57 -6.72 -13.79 -15.80
N PHE A 58 -7.84 -14.11 -16.44
CA PHE A 58 -9.05 -13.28 -16.43
C PHE A 58 -9.61 -13.10 -15.01
N THR A 59 -9.76 -14.19 -14.25
CA THR A 59 -10.28 -14.14 -12.87
C THR A 59 -9.32 -13.37 -11.95
N ASN A 60 -8.01 -13.53 -12.14
CA ASN A 60 -7.01 -12.82 -11.35
C ASN A 60 -7.09 -11.29 -11.52
N VAL A 61 -7.11 -10.81 -12.76
CA VAL A 61 -7.22 -9.37 -13.07
C VAL A 61 -8.56 -8.80 -12.57
N THR A 62 -9.65 -9.56 -12.69
CA THR A 62 -10.97 -9.16 -12.21
C THR A 62 -11.00 -9.03 -10.68
N LEU A 63 -10.43 -10.00 -9.96
CA LEU A 63 -10.33 -9.93 -8.49
C LEU A 63 -9.45 -8.77 -8.04
N ALA A 64 -8.32 -8.54 -8.72
CA ALA A 64 -7.45 -7.40 -8.44
C ALA A 64 -8.18 -6.06 -8.62
N ALA A 65 -9.01 -5.93 -9.66
CA ALA A 65 -9.86 -4.77 -9.89
C ALA A 65 -10.82 -4.53 -8.72
N ILE A 66 -11.54 -5.57 -8.29
CA ILE A 66 -12.48 -5.50 -7.16
C ILE A 66 -11.74 -5.10 -5.87
N VAL A 67 -10.60 -5.73 -5.60
CA VAL A 67 -9.76 -5.42 -4.42
C VAL A 67 -9.32 -3.96 -4.43
N VAL A 68 -8.78 -3.46 -5.55
CA VAL A 68 -8.36 -2.06 -5.69
C VAL A 68 -9.53 -1.10 -5.51
N PHE A 69 -10.70 -1.42 -6.08
CA PHE A 69 -11.90 -0.59 -5.92
C PHE A 69 -12.31 -0.46 -4.45
N ILE A 70 -12.37 -1.58 -3.72
CA ILE A 70 -12.69 -1.58 -2.28
C ILE A 70 -11.62 -0.79 -1.50
N GLN A 71 -10.33 -1.01 -1.77
CA GLN A 71 -9.24 -0.30 -1.11
C GLN A 71 -9.29 1.20 -1.37
N ALA A 72 -9.63 1.63 -2.59
CA ALA A 72 -9.79 3.04 -2.93
C ALA A 72 -10.92 3.70 -2.14
N LEU A 73 -12.05 3.01 -1.97
CA LEU A 73 -13.17 3.50 -1.15
C LEU A 73 -12.80 3.58 0.34
N LEU A 74 -12.12 2.56 0.87
CA LEU A 74 -11.61 2.56 2.25
C LEU A 74 -10.62 3.69 2.48
N PHE A 75 -9.65 3.85 1.58
CA PHE A 75 -8.67 4.93 1.63
C PHE A 75 -9.34 6.30 1.58
N ASN A 76 -10.31 6.49 0.69
CA ASN A 76 -11.10 7.73 0.62
C ASN A 76 -11.88 8.02 1.90
N ARG A 77 -12.46 6.99 2.51
CA ARG A 77 -13.12 7.11 3.81
C ARG A 77 -12.13 7.53 4.90
N ILE A 78 -10.94 6.94 4.96
CA ILE A 78 -9.89 7.31 5.94
C ILE A 78 -9.49 8.78 5.76
N VAL A 79 -9.17 9.18 4.52
CA VAL A 79 -8.75 10.55 4.20
C VAL A 79 -9.82 11.58 4.57
N ASN A 80 -11.09 11.29 4.28
CA ASN A 80 -12.20 12.18 4.59
C ASN A 80 -12.53 12.20 6.09
N THR A 81 -12.47 11.06 6.78
CA THR A 81 -12.78 10.94 8.22
C THR A 81 -11.80 11.74 9.08
N PHE A 82 -10.51 11.68 8.74
CA PHE A 82 -9.45 12.41 9.46
C PHE A 82 -9.12 13.77 8.83
N ASN A 83 -9.92 14.22 7.86
CA ASN A 83 -9.75 15.47 7.13
C ASN A 83 -8.30 15.72 6.66
N ILE A 84 -7.61 14.68 6.16
CA ILE A 84 -6.17 14.72 5.88
C ILE A 84 -5.84 15.78 4.82
N ILE A 85 -6.71 15.96 3.82
CA ILE A 85 -6.52 16.92 2.72
C ILE A 85 -7.28 18.24 2.90
N GLY A 86 -7.99 18.42 4.03
CA GLY A 86 -8.71 19.65 4.37
C GLY A 86 -10.11 19.81 3.77
N LYS A 87 -10.53 18.94 2.84
CA LYS A 87 -11.88 18.91 2.26
C LYS A 87 -12.31 17.48 1.96
N SER A 88 -13.55 17.14 2.27
CA SER A 88 -14.11 15.84 1.91
C SER A 88 -14.38 15.77 0.40
N THR A 89 -13.76 14.81 -0.28
CA THR A 89 -13.81 14.65 -1.75
C THR A 89 -13.69 13.18 -2.16
N PHE A 90 -13.86 12.85 -3.45
CA PHE A 90 -13.56 11.52 -4.01
C PHE A 90 -12.17 11.46 -4.69
N LEU A 91 -11.40 12.54 -4.59
CA LEU A 91 -10.07 12.63 -5.20
C LEU A 91 -9.07 11.61 -4.64
N PRO A 92 -9.05 11.29 -3.33
CA PRO A 92 -8.23 10.21 -2.81
C PRO A 92 -8.49 8.85 -3.45
N ALA A 93 -9.76 8.48 -3.65
CA ALA A 93 -10.11 7.23 -4.33
C ALA A 93 -9.62 7.22 -5.79
N LEU A 94 -9.85 8.32 -6.51
CA LEU A 94 -9.43 8.46 -7.91
C LEU A 94 -7.92 8.24 -8.05
N VAL A 95 -7.16 8.97 -7.24
CA VAL A 95 -5.71 8.92 -7.28
C VAL A 95 -5.19 7.55 -6.80
N TYR A 96 -5.84 6.93 -5.81
CA TYR A 96 -5.51 5.56 -5.40
C TYR A 96 -5.62 4.57 -6.54
N ILE A 97 -6.73 4.60 -7.28
CA ILE A 97 -6.94 3.71 -8.44
C ILE A 97 -5.84 3.92 -9.48
N VAL A 98 -5.55 5.16 -9.85
CA VAL A 98 -4.50 5.47 -10.84
C VAL A 98 -3.12 5.05 -10.34
N SER A 99 -2.75 5.38 -9.10
CA SER A 99 -1.48 4.99 -8.48
C SER A 99 -1.32 3.47 -8.35
N SER A 100 -2.42 2.74 -8.13
CA SER A 100 -2.44 1.28 -8.08
C SER A 100 -2.40 0.62 -9.46
N SER A 101 -2.38 1.40 -10.54
CA SER A 101 -2.35 0.92 -11.93
C SER A 101 -1.09 1.34 -12.69
N VAL A 102 -0.13 2.00 -12.02
CA VAL A 102 1.08 2.57 -12.63
C VAL A 102 1.94 1.54 -13.35
N PHE A 103 2.05 0.35 -12.78
CA PHE A 103 2.85 -0.72 -13.35
C PHE A 103 1.95 -1.87 -13.80
N THR A 104 2.25 -2.50 -14.93
CA THR A 104 1.52 -3.67 -15.41
C THR A 104 1.44 -4.80 -14.37
N PRO A 105 2.53 -5.12 -13.64
CA PRO A 105 2.46 -6.05 -12.51
C PRO A 105 1.44 -5.69 -11.42
N PHE A 106 1.11 -4.40 -11.25
CA PHE A 106 0.14 -3.95 -10.24
C PHE A 106 -1.31 -4.29 -10.56
N LEU A 107 -1.59 -4.62 -11.81
CA LEU A 107 -2.93 -4.92 -12.27
C LEU A 107 -3.38 -6.34 -11.90
N PHE A 108 -2.46 -7.18 -11.42
CA PHE A 108 -2.69 -8.54 -10.97
C PHE A 108 -2.86 -8.63 -9.46
N LEU A 109 -3.56 -9.66 -9.02
CA LEU A 109 -3.72 -9.99 -7.61
C LEU A 109 -2.38 -10.52 -7.09
N SER A 110 -1.86 -9.87 -6.05
CA SER A 110 -0.57 -10.20 -5.45
C SER A 110 -0.64 -10.10 -3.92
N PRO A 111 0.24 -10.81 -3.18
CA PRO A 111 0.27 -10.69 -1.72
C PRO A 111 0.47 -9.26 -1.20
N PRO A 112 1.35 -8.40 -1.79
CA PRO A 112 1.45 -7.00 -1.40
C PRO A 112 0.15 -6.22 -1.55
N LEU A 113 -0.64 -6.51 -2.60
CA LEU A 113 -1.95 -5.88 -2.80
C LEU A 113 -2.91 -6.27 -1.67
N ILE A 114 -2.92 -7.52 -1.21
CA ILE A 114 -3.72 -7.93 -0.03
C ILE A 114 -3.23 -7.23 1.23
N CYS A 115 -1.92 -7.11 1.42
CA CYS A 115 -1.33 -6.43 2.57
C CYS A 115 -1.72 -4.95 2.67
N ASN A 116 -2.12 -4.29 1.58
CA ASN A 116 -2.66 -2.93 1.65
C ASN A 116 -3.95 -2.84 2.48
N PHE A 117 -4.76 -3.89 2.60
CA PHE A 117 -5.89 -3.88 3.54
C PHE A 117 -5.40 -3.78 4.99
N PHE A 118 -4.37 -4.54 5.35
CA PHE A 118 -3.75 -4.48 6.67
C PHE A 118 -3.16 -3.09 6.91
N LEU A 119 -2.45 -2.53 5.93
CA LEU A 119 -1.85 -1.19 6.05
C LEU A 119 -2.90 -0.08 6.16
N LEU A 120 -4.00 -0.13 5.39
CA LEU A 120 -5.13 0.80 5.53
C LEU A 120 -5.78 0.69 6.91
N PHE A 121 -5.97 -0.53 7.41
CA PHE A 121 -6.48 -0.77 8.76
C PHE A 121 -5.54 -0.21 9.84
N MET A 122 -4.23 -0.42 9.70
CA MET A 122 -3.21 0.13 10.59
C MET A 122 -3.27 1.66 10.62
N VAL A 123 -3.27 2.31 9.46
CA VAL A 123 -3.39 3.77 9.36
C VAL A 123 -4.66 4.27 10.03
N TYR A 124 -5.81 3.63 9.76
CA TYR A 124 -7.08 4.00 10.40
C TYR A 124 -7.00 3.91 11.94
N ARG A 125 -6.49 2.81 12.48
CA ARG A 125 -6.39 2.58 13.94
C ARG A 125 -5.40 3.51 14.62
N ILE A 126 -4.29 3.86 13.97
CA ILE A 126 -3.30 4.81 14.49
C ILE A 126 -3.90 6.23 14.58
N LEU A 127 -4.68 6.63 13.58
CA LEU A 127 -5.29 7.96 13.52
C LEU A 127 -6.55 8.09 14.39
N ALA A 128 -7.22 6.97 14.69
CA ALA A 128 -8.43 6.93 15.47
C ALA A 128 -8.18 7.38 16.93
N PRO A 129 -8.95 8.34 17.47
CA PRO A 129 -8.85 8.74 18.86
C PRO A 129 -9.07 7.55 19.80
N SER A 130 -8.14 7.35 20.73
CA SER A 130 -8.17 6.25 21.70
C SER A 130 -7.70 6.72 23.07
N LYS A 131 -8.36 6.24 24.14
CA LYS A 131 -7.90 6.43 25.53
C LYS A 131 -6.64 5.58 25.79
N ASP A 132 -5.80 5.98 26.76
CA ASP A 132 -4.49 5.35 27.01
C ASP A 132 -4.54 3.83 27.20
N MET A 133 -5.40 3.33 28.09
CA MET A 133 -5.54 1.87 28.33
C MET A 133 -6.00 1.12 27.07
N ALA A 134 -6.91 1.71 26.29
CA ALA A 134 -7.40 1.15 25.03
C ALA A 134 -6.37 1.25 23.88
N PHE A 135 -5.32 2.06 24.07
CA PHE A 135 -4.28 2.23 23.07
C PHE A 135 -3.20 1.15 23.17
N ILE A 136 -2.87 0.68 24.39
CA ILE A 136 -2.01 -0.49 24.58
C ILE A 136 -2.60 -1.71 23.87
N THR A 137 -3.91 -1.97 24.06
CA THR A 137 -4.59 -3.07 23.37
C THR A 137 -4.60 -2.87 21.86
N THR A 138 -4.80 -1.63 21.39
CA THR A 138 -4.71 -1.32 19.96
C THR A 138 -3.31 -1.61 19.39
N MET A 139 -2.23 -1.27 20.12
CA MET A 139 -0.87 -1.56 19.67
C MET A 139 -0.56 -3.07 19.65
N PHE A 140 -1.10 -3.82 20.60
CA PHE A 140 -1.07 -5.28 20.56
C PHE A 140 -1.79 -5.84 19.32
N ASP A 141 -3.01 -5.37 19.05
CA ASP A 141 -3.79 -5.77 17.88
C ASP A 141 -3.06 -5.45 16.56
N LEU A 142 -2.43 -4.28 16.47
CA LEU A 142 -1.65 -3.88 15.31
C LEU A 142 -0.36 -4.71 15.15
N GLY A 143 0.24 -5.16 16.25
CA GLY A 143 1.31 -6.15 16.25
C GLY A 143 0.86 -7.49 15.65
N MET A 144 -0.31 -7.99 16.05
CA MET A 144 -0.90 -9.19 15.47
C MET A 144 -1.21 -9.03 13.97
N VAL A 145 -1.80 -7.91 13.57
CA VAL A 145 -2.07 -7.60 12.15
C VAL A 145 -0.77 -7.57 11.35
N THR A 146 0.31 -7.05 11.92
CA THR A 146 1.62 -7.03 11.28
C THR A 146 2.17 -8.45 11.09
N ALA A 147 2.03 -9.32 12.09
CA ALA A 147 2.45 -10.72 11.95
C ALA A 147 1.63 -11.47 10.88
N ILE A 148 0.31 -11.28 10.84
CA ILE A 148 -0.54 -11.84 9.77
C ILE A 148 -0.06 -11.32 8.41
N GLY A 149 0.18 -10.02 8.29
CA GLY A 149 0.72 -9.42 7.09
C GLY A 149 2.09 -9.99 6.69
N THR A 150 2.98 -10.30 7.64
CA THR A 150 4.27 -10.97 7.40
C THR A 150 4.11 -12.39 6.85
N ILE A 151 3.07 -13.12 7.30
CA ILE A 151 2.76 -14.45 6.75
C ILE A 151 2.35 -14.32 5.28
N PHE A 152 1.47 -13.38 4.94
CA PHE A 152 1.09 -13.10 3.55
C PHE A 152 2.27 -12.57 2.72
N TYR A 153 3.06 -11.67 3.28
CA TYR A 153 4.17 -11.05 2.58
C TYR A 153 5.27 -10.69 3.55
N PHE A 154 6.36 -11.48 3.53
CA PHE A 154 7.44 -11.36 4.51
C PHE A 154 7.95 -9.92 4.74
N PRO A 155 8.19 -9.10 3.70
CA PRO A 155 8.62 -7.70 3.89
C PRO A 155 7.68 -6.82 4.73
N PHE A 156 6.41 -7.22 4.90
CA PHE A 156 5.46 -6.52 5.77
C PHE A 156 5.90 -6.48 7.24
N ILE A 157 6.86 -7.32 7.66
CA ILE A 157 7.48 -7.23 8.99
C ILE A 157 8.04 -5.83 9.29
N GLY A 158 8.47 -5.09 8.27
CA GLY A 158 8.94 -3.71 8.44
C GLY A 158 7.89 -2.75 9.01
N MET A 159 6.59 -3.10 8.93
CA MET A 159 5.53 -2.28 9.51
C MET A 159 5.56 -2.22 11.05
N ILE A 160 6.32 -3.10 11.73
CA ILE A 160 6.63 -2.95 13.17
C ILE A 160 7.31 -1.60 13.42
N LEU A 161 8.25 -1.20 12.56
CA LEU A 161 8.93 0.09 12.67
C LEU A 161 7.97 1.26 12.48
N ILE A 162 6.97 1.11 11.60
CA ILE A 162 5.91 2.11 11.42
C ILE A 162 5.07 2.26 12.69
N LEU A 163 4.76 1.16 13.40
CA LEU A 163 4.04 1.23 14.67
C LEU A 163 4.83 2.00 15.73
N TRP A 164 6.14 1.74 15.85
CA TRP A 164 6.99 2.49 16.77
C TRP A 164 7.18 3.96 16.37
N LEU A 165 7.34 4.26 15.09
CA LEU A 165 7.37 5.63 14.59
C LEU A 165 6.03 6.35 14.83
N ALA A 166 4.90 5.65 14.71
CA ALA A 166 3.60 6.21 15.06
C ALA A 166 3.53 6.57 16.55
N LEU A 167 4.06 5.73 17.44
CA LEU A 167 4.17 6.06 18.87
C LEU A 167 4.97 7.35 19.08
N LEU A 168 6.16 7.45 18.45
CA LEU A 168 7.02 8.64 18.55
C LEU A 168 6.35 9.92 18.02
N ILE A 169 5.59 9.82 16.94
CA ILE A 169 4.95 10.98 16.29
C ILE A 169 3.72 11.43 17.08
N PHE A 170 2.86 10.49 17.49
CA PHE A 170 1.54 10.81 18.01
C PHE A 170 1.49 10.95 19.54
N ARG A 171 2.36 10.27 20.29
CA ARG A 171 2.21 10.12 21.74
C ARG A 171 3.52 10.34 22.53
N PRO A 172 3.41 10.72 23.82
CA PRO A 172 4.55 10.66 24.72
C PRO A 172 5.01 9.21 24.90
N PHE A 173 6.28 9.03 25.22
CA PHE A 173 6.87 7.69 25.36
C PHE A 173 6.23 6.90 26.51
N ASN A 174 5.74 5.69 26.19
CA ASN A 174 5.26 4.71 27.16
C ASN A 174 5.75 3.32 26.76
N TRP A 175 6.72 2.77 27.49
CA TRP A 175 7.34 1.47 27.17
C TRP A 175 6.34 0.32 27.01
N ARG A 176 5.19 0.36 27.71
CA ARG A 176 4.16 -0.68 27.61
C ARG A 176 3.54 -0.74 26.22
N GLU A 177 3.36 0.41 25.56
CA GLU A 177 2.84 0.49 24.20
C GLU A 177 3.82 -0.11 23.18
N TRP A 178 5.12 0.07 23.40
CA TRP A 178 6.18 -0.48 22.54
C TRP A 178 6.26 -2.00 22.63
N ILE A 179 6.23 -2.53 23.87
CA ILE A 179 6.26 -3.97 24.11
C ILE A 179 4.97 -4.63 23.64
N ALA A 180 3.82 -3.96 23.74
CA ALA A 180 2.55 -4.49 23.25
C ALA A 180 2.61 -4.87 21.76
N VAL A 181 3.25 -4.05 20.92
CA VAL A 181 3.48 -4.36 19.49
C VAL A 181 4.24 -5.68 19.32
N ILE A 182 5.33 -5.85 20.06
CA ILE A 182 6.16 -7.06 20.01
C ILE A 182 5.38 -8.27 20.50
N LEU A 183 4.67 -8.15 21.62
CA LEU A 183 3.87 -9.24 22.17
C LEU A 183 2.77 -9.69 21.20
N GLY A 184 2.08 -8.74 20.56
CA GLY A 184 1.06 -9.05 19.54
C GLY A 184 1.67 -9.79 18.36
N PHE A 185 2.80 -9.30 17.85
CA PHE A 185 3.51 -9.95 16.75
C PHE A 185 3.97 -11.38 17.13
N CYS A 186 4.64 -11.52 18.27
CA CYS A 186 5.12 -12.80 18.78
C CYS A 186 3.99 -13.79 19.03
N THR A 187 2.80 -13.34 19.43
CA THR A 187 1.65 -14.23 19.67
C THR A 187 1.28 -15.00 18.41
N ILE A 188 1.10 -14.31 17.27
CA ILE A 188 0.75 -14.97 16.00
C ILE A 188 1.90 -15.85 15.48
N ILE A 189 3.14 -15.36 15.58
CA ILE A 189 4.32 -16.12 15.16
C ILE A 189 4.54 -17.37 16.03
N PHE A 190 4.25 -17.30 17.32
CA PHE A 190 4.30 -18.44 18.24
C PHE A 190 3.32 -19.52 17.81
N PHE A 191 2.06 -19.16 17.54
CA PHE A 191 1.07 -20.11 17.04
C PHE A 191 1.47 -20.72 15.69
N LEU A 192 2.05 -19.91 14.79
CA LEU A 192 2.61 -20.43 13.54
C LEU A 192 3.75 -21.43 13.80
N GLY A 193 4.66 -21.12 14.72
CA GLY A 193 5.75 -22.02 15.10
C GLY A 193 5.25 -23.34 15.67
N VAL A 194 4.25 -23.31 16.55
CA VAL A 194 3.58 -24.51 17.10
C VAL A 194 2.92 -25.33 15.99
N TYR A 195 2.26 -24.68 15.02
CA TYR A 195 1.67 -25.35 13.87
C TYR A 195 2.74 -26.05 13.00
N TYR A 196 3.88 -25.41 12.77
CA TYR A 196 5.01 -26.03 12.06
C TYR A 196 5.66 -27.18 12.83
N PHE A 197 5.74 -27.05 14.17
CA PHE A 197 6.23 -28.12 15.04
C PHE A 197 5.34 -29.35 14.97
N TRP A 198 4.01 -29.17 15.07
CA TRP A 198 3.05 -30.29 14.99
C TRP A 198 3.16 -31.02 13.64
N ASN A 199 3.41 -30.32 12.55
CA ASN A 199 3.52 -30.91 11.22
C ASN A 199 4.94 -31.42 10.87
N ASP A 200 5.83 -31.58 11.84
CA ASP A 200 7.22 -32.03 11.66
C ASP A 200 8.04 -31.18 10.65
N LYS A 201 7.67 -29.91 10.47
CA LYS A 201 8.27 -28.99 9.48
C LYS A 201 9.02 -27.84 10.11
N LEU A 202 9.47 -27.98 11.36
CA LEU A 202 10.12 -26.91 12.11
C LEU A 202 11.35 -26.29 11.40
N ALA A 203 12.09 -27.06 10.60
CA ALA A 203 13.16 -26.54 9.74
C ALA A 203 12.66 -25.52 8.68
N ALA A 204 11.48 -25.76 8.10
CA ALA A 204 10.85 -24.85 7.15
C ALA A 204 10.38 -23.55 7.83
N PHE A 205 9.99 -23.60 9.10
CA PHE A 205 9.70 -22.39 9.89
C PHE A 205 10.94 -21.50 10.02
N TYR A 206 12.11 -22.07 10.36
CA TYR A 206 13.35 -21.29 10.40
C TYR A 206 13.74 -20.72 9.03
N ALA A 207 13.43 -21.43 7.95
CA ALA A 207 13.70 -20.96 6.59
C ALA A 207 12.94 -19.67 6.24
N ILE A 208 11.77 -19.41 6.84
CA ILE A 208 10.98 -18.17 6.64
C ILE A 208 11.81 -16.94 7.02
N TRP A 209 12.67 -17.05 8.04
CA TRP A 209 13.42 -15.93 8.61
C TRP A 209 14.79 -15.70 7.98
N ARG A 210 15.23 -16.60 7.08
CA ARG A 210 16.50 -16.47 6.35
C ARG A 210 16.71 -15.10 5.68
N PRO A 211 15.70 -14.44 5.10
CA PRO A 211 15.90 -13.14 4.46
C PRO A 211 16.39 -12.03 5.41
N LEU A 212 16.24 -12.17 6.73
CA LEU A 212 16.81 -11.23 7.71
C LEU A 212 18.32 -11.41 7.89
N THR A 213 18.87 -12.57 7.50
CA THR A 213 20.28 -12.93 7.65
C THR A 213 21.06 -12.90 6.34
N SER A 214 20.36 -12.85 5.20
CA SER A 214 20.99 -12.75 3.88
C SER A 214 21.57 -11.37 3.63
N ALA A 215 22.72 -11.31 2.95
CA ALA A 215 23.30 -10.06 2.49
C ALA A 215 22.34 -9.33 1.54
N PHE A 216 22.28 -8.01 1.66
CA PHE A 216 21.45 -7.19 0.78
C PHE A 216 21.95 -7.29 -0.67
N PRO A 217 21.05 -7.49 -1.65
CA PRO A 217 21.45 -7.47 -3.06
C PRO A 217 21.89 -6.05 -3.45
N ILE A 218 23.18 -5.89 -3.78
CA ILE A 218 23.79 -4.58 -4.12
C ILE A 218 23.53 -4.18 -5.58
N PHE A 219 23.17 -5.13 -6.45
CA PHE A 219 22.98 -4.89 -7.88
C PHE A 219 21.51 -5.03 -8.30
N VAL A 220 20.89 -3.90 -8.62
CA VAL A 220 19.58 -3.87 -9.29
C VAL A 220 19.82 -3.46 -10.74
N ARG A 221 19.50 -4.35 -11.69
CA ARG A 221 19.50 -4.00 -13.12
C ARG A 221 18.26 -3.16 -13.42
N ILE A 222 18.41 -1.85 -13.45
CA ILE A 222 17.35 -0.91 -13.79
C ILE A 222 17.47 -0.59 -15.28
N GLN A 223 16.56 -1.13 -16.10
CA GLN A 223 16.40 -0.65 -17.48
C GLN A 223 15.59 0.65 -17.43
N LEU A 224 16.25 1.78 -17.68
CA LEU A 224 15.68 3.12 -17.50
C LEU A 224 14.38 3.35 -18.30
N GLN A 225 14.21 2.62 -19.41
CA GLN A 225 13.08 2.73 -20.33
C GLN A 225 11.77 2.24 -19.69
N ASP A 226 11.83 1.24 -18.80
CA ASP A 226 10.65 0.67 -18.13
C ASP A 226 10.07 1.57 -17.03
N TYR A 227 10.84 2.58 -16.59
CA TYR A 227 10.49 3.45 -15.46
C TYR A 227 10.10 4.86 -15.89
N ILE A 228 10.00 5.16 -17.19
CA ILE A 228 9.55 6.47 -17.67
C ILE A 228 8.13 6.79 -17.14
N VAL A 229 7.31 5.76 -16.90
CA VAL A 229 5.99 5.86 -16.25
C VAL A 229 6.03 6.57 -14.89
N LEU A 230 7.15 6.51 -14.17
CA LEU A 230 7.33 7.16 -12.88
C LEU A 230 7.56 8.67 -12.99
N LEU A 231 7.96 9.19 -14.14
CA LEU A 231 8.30 10.61 -14.32
C LEU A 231 7.11 11.54 -13.99
N PRO A 232 5.90 11.38 -14.57
CA PRO A 232 4.77 12.25 -14.24
C PRO A 232 4.32 12.08 -12.77
N ILE A 233 4.50 10.90 -12.18
CA ILE A 233 4.21 10.64 -10.76
C ILE A 233 5.22 11.37 -9.87
N ALA A 234 6.51 11.28 -10.20
CA ALA A 234 7.58 11.96 -9.48
C ALA A 234 7.38 13.48 -9.51
N ILE A 235 7.00 14.05 -10.66
CA ILE A 235 6.63 15.46 -10.78
C ILE A 235 5.45 15.78 -9.86
N GLY A 236 4.38 14.98 -9.89
CA GLY A 236 3.22 15.16 -9.02
C GLY A 236 3.58 15.09 -7.53
N LEU A 237 4.46 14.16 -7.14
CA LEU A 237 4.95 14.02 -5.77
C LEU A 237 5.79 15.22 -5.35
N LEU A 238 6.74 15.68 -6.18
CA LEU A 238 7.56 16.86 -5.90
C LEU A 238 6.69 18.12 -5.71
N LEU A 239 5.70 18.31 -6.57
CA LEU A 239 4.75 19.42 -6.46
C LEU A 239 3.85 19.28 -5.22
N GLY A 240 3.46 18.06 -4.87
CA GLY A 240 2.74 17.77 -3.64
C GLY A 240 3.56 18.08 -2.40
N PHE A 241 4.83 17.68 -2.35
CA PHE A 241 5.76 18.04 -1.27
C PHE A 241 5.96 19.55 -1.16
N TYR A 242 6.08 20.24 -2.29
CA TYR A 242 6.20 21.69 -2.31
C TYR A 242 4.97 22.37 -1.67
N HIS A 243 3.75 22.01 -2.10
CA HIS A 243 2.51 22.54 -1.53
C HIS A 243 2.32 22.13 -0.07
N LEU A 244 2.76 20.92 0.30
CA LEU A 244 2.71 20.44 1.68
C LEU A 244 3.63 21.29 2.56
N ARG A 245 4.85 21.58 2.12
CA ARG A 245 5.81 22.44 2.84
C ARG A 245 5.26 23.84 3.07
N GLU A 246 4.68 24.47 2.06
CA GLU A 246 4.11 25.82 2.19
C GLU A 246 2.92 25.89 3.16
N ASN A 247 2.09 24.86 3.18
CA ASN A 247 0.89 24.80 4.00
C ASN A 247 1.09 24.02 5.31
N PHE A 248 2.31 23.52 5.57
CA PHE A 248 2.59 22.64 6.70
C PHE A 248 2.22 23.33 8.00
N PHE A 249 2.74 24.53 8.24
CA PHE A 249 2.48 25.25 9.50
C PHE A 249 1.05 25.81 9.62
N LYS A 250 0.32 25.94 8.51
CA LYS A 250 -1.08 26.37 8.49
C LYS A 250 -2.07 25.23 8.78
N SER A 251 -1.61 23.98 8.67
CA SER A 251 -2.43 22.79 8.84
C SER A 251 -2.55 22.38 10.32
N PHE A 252 -3.67 21.74 10.66
CA PHE A 252 -3.88 21.16 11.99
C PHE A 252 -2.77 20.17 12.36
N VAL A 253 -2.41 20.10 13.65
CA VAL A 253 -1.34 19.24 14.16
C VAL A 253 -1.54 17.77 13.74
N GLN A 254 -2.77 17.27 13.80
CA GLN A 254 -3.10 15.91 13.39
C GLN A 254 -2.76 15.66 11.91
N VAL A 255 -3.12 16.57 11.01
CA VAL A 255 -2.83 16.46 9.57
C VAL A 255 -1.32 16.39 9.32
N ARG A 256 -0.54 17.23 10.00
CA ARG A 256 0.93 17.23 9.88
C ARG A 256 1.55 15.91 10.30
N LYS A 257 1.13 15.40 11.46
CA LYS A 257 1.56 14.10 11.99
C LYS A 257 1.16 12.95 11.06
N THR A 258 -0.02 13.01 10.44
CA THR A 258 -0.44 12.03 9.44
C THR A 258 0.45 12.03 8.20
N PHE A 259 0.82 13.20 7.65
CA PHE A 259 1.74 13.25 6.53
C PHE A 259 3.15 12.78 6.90
N GLN A 260 3.62 13.03 8.13
CA GLN A 260 4.87 12.46 8.63
C GLN A 260 4.81 10.93 8.69
N LEU A 261 3.71 10.36 9.21
CA LEU A 261 3.48 8.91 9.22
C LEU A 261 3.49 8.33 7.81
N LEU A 262 2.75 8.92 6.88
CA LEU A 262 2.68 8.49 5.48
C LEU A 262 4.06 8.57 4.80
N PHE A 263 4.85 9.60 5.09
CA PHE A 263 6.22 9.72 4.61
C PHE A 263 7.11 8.57 5.11
N PHE A 264 7.02 8.23 6.40
CA PHE A 264 7.75 7.07 6.92
C PHE A 264 7.23 5.76 6.33
N ILE A 265 5.92 5.60 6.11
CA ILE A 265 5.36 4.42 5.42
C ILE A 265 5.98 4.28 4.03
N PHE A 266 6.11 5.38 3.27
CA PHE A 266 6.74 5.37 1.95
C PHE A 266 8.20 4.92 2.03
N ILE A 267 8.98 5.49 2.96
CA ILE A 267 10.38 5.14 3.17
C ILE A 267 10.54 3.67 3.55
N ILE A 268 9.79 3.21 4.56
CA ILE A 268 9.91 1.83 5.05
C ILE A 268 9.42 0.85 4.00
N ALA A 269 8.32 1.14 3.29
CA ALA A 269 7.91 0.34 2.15
C ALA A 269 9.07 0.21 1.16
N ALA A 270 9.66 1.31 0.69
CA ALA A 270 10.79 1.26 -0.25
C ALA A 270 11.99 0.46 0.28
N PHE A 271 12.35 0.57 1.56
CA PHE A 271 13.47 -0.18 2.14
C PHE A 271 13.17 -1.66 2.37
N THR A 272 11.92 -2.01 2.68
CA THR A 272 11.53 -3.42 2.86
C THR A 272 11.65 -4.23 1.57
N PHE A 273 11.80 -3.58 0.42
CA PHE A 273 12.14 -4.20 -0.86
C PHE A 273 13.36 -5.13 -0.72
N TYR A 274 14.36 -4.71 0.03
CA TYR A 274 15.61 -5.45 0.23
C TYR A 274 15.47 -6.69 1.12
N LEU A 275 14.32 -6.89 1.79
CA LEU A 275 14.04 -8.09 2.58
C LEU A 275 13.59 -9.28 1.72
N LYS A 276 13.43 -9.09 0.41
CA LYS A 276 13.05 -10.17 -0.50
C LYS A 276 14.18 -10.43 -1.51
N PRO A 277 14.65 -11.69 -1.65
CA PRO A 277 15.71 -12.03 -2.59
C PRO A 277 15.24 -11.94 -4.06
N ASP A 278 13.96 -12.17 -4.33
CA ASP A 278 13.38 -12.08 -5.67
C ASP A 278 12.85 -10.67 -5.97
N TYR A 279 13.46 -10.02 -6.98
CA TYR A 279 13.02 -8.73 -7.50
C TYR A 279 11.61 -8.85 -8.09
N ARG A 280 10.61 -8.26 -7.43
CA ARG A 280 9.25 -8.13 -7.98
C ARG A 280 8.74 -6.70 -7.80
N ILE A 281 8.40 -6.06 -8.91
CA ILE A 281 7.87 -4.68 -8.93
C ILE A 281 6.62 -4.55 -8.04
N ASN A 282 5.82 -5.62 -7.92
CA ASN A 282 4.65 -5.72 -7.04
C ASN A 282 4.90 -5.31 -5.59
N HIS A 283 6.14 -5.38 -5.11
CA HIS A 283 6.51 -4.87 -3.78
C HIS A 283 6.07 -3.41 -3.56
N PHE A 284 6.26 -2.56 -4.56
CA PHE A 284 5.98 -1.13 -4.46
C PHE A 284 4.49 -0.79 -4.35
N HIS A 285 3.59 -1.78 -4.41
CA HIS A 285 2.18 -1.58 -4.06
C HIS A 285 1.99 -1.03 -2.65
N LEU A 286 2.87 -1.37 -1.71
CA LEU A 286 2.81 -0.88 -0.33
C LEU A 286 3.00 0.66 -0.27
N ALA A 287 3.66 1.25 -1.27
CA ALA A 287 3.85 2.69 -1.39
C ALA A 287 2.66 3.42 -2.02
N VAL A 288 1.64 2.72 -2.53
CA VAL A 288 0.47 3.34 -3.17
C VAL A 288 -0.28 4.24 -2.19
N ILE A 289 -0.51 3.79 -0.96
CA ILE A 289 -1.24 4.57 0.07
C ILE A 289 -0.60 5.97 0.28
N PRO A 290 0.70 6.09 0.62
CA PRO A 290 1.31 7.40 0.83
C PRO A 290 1.45 8.22 -0.46
N VAL A 291 1.75 7.59 -1.60
CA VAL A 291 1.82 8.26 -2.90
C VAL A 291 0.47 8.89 -3.25
N SER A 292 -0.62 8.13 -3.09
CA SER A 292 -1.96 8.60 -3.41
C SER A 292 -2.45 9.69 -2.46
N ALA A 293 -2.07 9.66 -1.19
CA ALA A 293 -2.38 10.72 -0.25
C ALA A 293 -1.74 12.05 -0.67
N LEU A 294 -0.45 12.02 -1.03
CA LEU A 294 0.28 13.21 -1.43
C LEU A 294 -0.18 13.76 -2.79
N LEU A 295 -0.42 12.88 -3.76
CA LEU A 295 -0.97 13.27 -5.06
C LEU A 295 -2.39 13.83 -4.94
N ALA A 296 -3.25 13.23 -4.11
CA ALA A 296 -4.60 13.76 -3.86
C ALA A 296 -4.52 15.15 -3.21
N TYR A 297 -3.59 15.35 -2.28
CA TYR A 297 -3.31 16.67 -1.71
C TYR A 297 -2.86 17.67 -2.78
N TYR A 298 -1.93 17.30 -3.67
CA TYR A 298 -1.54 18.18 -4.76
C TYR A 298 -2.73 18.57 -5.66
N PHE A 299 -3.49 17.57 -6.13
CA PHE A 299 -4.58 17.80 -7.09
C PHE A 299 -5.78 18.54 -6.48
N LEU A 300 -5.94 18.56 -5.16
CA LEU A 300 -6.96 19.36 -4.51
C LEU A 300 -6.54 20.83 -4.42
N GLN A 301 -5.26 21.09 -4.12
CA GLN A 301 -4.71 22.43 -3.89
C GLN A 301 -4.33 23.14 -5.19
N ALA A 302 -4.11 22.40 -6.29
CA ALA A 302 -3.78 22.98 -7.58
C ALA A 302 -4.92 23.86 -8.15
N ASN A 303 -4.64 25.13 -8.45
CA ASN A 303 -5.64 26.07 -8.95
C ASN A 303 -5.67 26.19 -10.49
N LYS A 304 -4.53 25.94 -11.17
CA LYS A 304 -4.40 26.15 -12.62
C LYS A 304 -4.85 24.91 -13.41
N LYS A 305 -6.08 24.93 -13.93
CA LYS A 305 -6.68 23.81 -14.70
C LYS A 305 -5.82 23.31 -15.85
N TRP A 306 -5.23 24.24 -16.60
CA TRP A 306 -4.37 23.92 -17.75
C TRP A 306 -3.11 23.13 -17.39
N PHE A 307 -2.71 23.07 -16.12
CA PHE A 307 -1.55 22.29 -15.71
C PHE A 307 -1.92 20.96 -15.06
N TYR A 308 -2.84 20.96 -14.09
CA TYR A 308 -3.12 19.75 -13.33
C TYR A 308 -3.93 18.71 -14.12
N GLU A 309 -4.80 19.12 -15.06
CA GLU A 309 -5.57 18.16 -15.86
C GLU A 309 -4.68 17.43 -16.87
N PRO A 310 -3.82 18.10 -17.66
CA PRO A 310 -2.88 17.41 -18.53
C PRO A 310 -1.90 16.52 -17.77
N LEU A 311 -1.42 16.95 -16.60
CA LEU A 311 -0.54 16.10 -15.78
C LEU A 311 -1.23 14.79 -15.39
N PHE A 312 -2.49 14.86 -14.96
CA PHE A 312 -3.25 13.67 -14.58
C PHE A 312 -3.59 12.77 -15.77
N LEU A 313 -3.97 13.37 -16.89
CA LEU A 313 -4.20 12.63 -18.15
C LEU A 313 -2.92 11.98 -18.67
N CYS A 314 -1.77 12.65 -18.49
CA CYS A 314 -0.46 12.09 -18.81
C CYS A 314 -0.20 10.82 -17.98
N ILE A 315 -0.42 10.84 -16.66
CA ILE A 315 -0.29 9.64 -15.81
C ILE A 315 -1.16 8.50 -16.33
N ILE A 316 -2.43 8.77 -16.66
CA ILE A 316 -3.34 7.76 -17.22
C ILE A 316 -2.86 7.25 -18.59
N GLY A 317 -2.42 8.14 -19.47
CA GLY A 317 -1.92 7.77 -20.80
C GLY A 317 -0.70 6.86 -20.71
N PHE A 318 0.22 7.17 -19.79
CA PHE A 318 1.40 6.36 -19.50
C PHE A 318 1.01 4.98 -18.94
N VAL A 319 0.06 4.91 -18.00
CA VAL A 319 -0.47 3.65 -17.47
C VAL A 319 -1.01 2.74 -18.58
N VAL A 320 -1.76 3.31 -19.53
CA VAL A 320 -2.36 2.53 -20.63
C VAL A 320 -1.32 2.14 -21.66
N TYR A 321 -0.38 3.03 -21.98
CA TYR A 321 0.69 2.77 -22.96
C TYR A 321 1.58 1.58 -22.55
N PHE A 322 2.01 1.54 -21.29
CA PHE A 322 2.85 0.45 -20.73
C PHE A 322 2.11 -0.89 -20.57
N GLN A 323 0.83 -0.98 -20.91
CA GLN A 323 0.12 -2.26 -20.99
C GLN A 323 0.33 -2.96 -22.34
N PHE A 324 0.70 -2.23 -23.39
CA PHE A 324 0.86 -2.75 -24.75
C PHE A 324 2.32 -2.84 -25.22
N VAL A 325 3.24 -2.29 -24.43
CA VAL A 325 4.69 -2.36 -24.61
C VAL A 325 5.24 -3.27 -23.53
#